data_AF-A0A519YRB1-F1
#
_entry.id   AF-A0A519YRB1-F1
#
_cell.length_a   1.000
_cell.length_b   1.000
_cell.length_c   1.000
_cell.angle_alpha   90.00
_cell.angle_beta   90.00
_cell.angle_gamma   90.00
#
_symmetry.space_group_name_H-M   'P 1'
#
loop_
_entity.id
_entity.type
_entity.pdbx_description
1 polymer ?
#
loop_
_entity_poly.entity_id
_entity_poly.type
_entity_poly.pdbx_seq_one_letter_code
_entity_poly.pdbx_strand_id
1 'polypeptide(L)'
;MRYIWLIFMLLFATLLFTYWHGHQPAPTPAASPVRAVLPTSAAPTPRADSVVRFALAQRGTAYCYAGSTPATGFDCSGFVRYVFGRFGLDVPHSTTLLIGVGRPVPRAQARPGDIVVFTGTAEGSTTPGHAGIVISALGELPLRFVHASSAKKESGVKVSEVEGTGYERRFMEVRRVL
;
A
#
# COMPACT_ATOMS: atom_id res chain seq x y z
N MET A 1 -60.05 4.06 57.96
CA MET A 1 -59.48 4.61 56.70
C MET A 1 -58.18 3.87 56.30
N ARG A 2 -58.19 2.52 56.27
CA ARG A 2 -56.98 1.66 56.15
C ARG A 2 -56.91 0.84 54.84
N TYR A 3 -57.73 1.17 53.83
CA TYR A 3 -57.82 0.40 52.58
C TYR A 3 -57.54 1.21 51.30
N ILE A 4 -57.30 2.52 51.41
CA ILE A 4 -57.09 3.40 50.25
C ILE A 4 -55.66 3.31 49.68
N TRP A 5 -54.67 2.93 50.50
CA TRP A 5 -53.27 2.79 50.07
C TRP A 5 -52.95 1.48 49.33
N LEU A 6 -53.77 0.44 49.46
CA LEU A 6 -53.53 -0.85 48.78
C LEU A 6 -53.99 -0.87 47.31
N ILE A 7 -54.92 0.01 46.93
CA ILE A 7 -55.43 0.09 45.55
C ILE A 7 -54.44 0.83 44.64
N PHE A 8 -53.69 1.81 45.16
CA PHE A 8 -52.72 2.58 44.36
C PHE A 8 -51.42 1.81 44.04
N MET A 9 -51.00 0.86 44.89
CA MET A 9 -49.83 0.00 44.60
C MET A 9 -50.11 -1.08 43.56
N LEU A 10 -51.36 -1.52 43.40
CA LEU A 10 -51.71 -2.58 42.44
C LEU A 10 -51.86 -2.08 41.00
N LEU A 11 -52.23 -0.80 40.80
CA LEU A 11 -52.32 -0.18 39.47
C LEU A 11 -50.97 0.27 38.89
N PHE A 12 -49.95 0.49 39.74
CA PHE A 12 -48.59 0.81 39.27
C PHE A 12 -47.82 -0.44 38.83
N ALA A 13 -48.09 -1.60 39.43
CA ALA A 13 -47.43 -2.86 39.08
C ALA A 13 -47.88 -3.44 37.73
N THR A 14 -49.13 -3.20 37.30
CA THR A 14 -49.65 -3.71 36.03
C THR A 14 -49.22 -2.90 34.81
N LEU A 15 -48.83 -1.63 34.99
CA LEU A 15 -48.37 -0.75 33.91
C LEU A 15 -46.88 -0.90 33.57
N LEU A 16 -46.07 -1.41 34.51
CA LEU A 16 -44.66 -1.76 34.26
C LEU A 16 -44.48 -3.14 33.63
N PHE A 17 -45.41 -4.09 33.86
CA PHE A 17 -45.30 -5.43 33.30
C PHE A 17 -45.59 -5.47 31.79
N THR A 18 -46.57 -4.69 31.31
CA THR A 18 -46.89 -4.61 29.87
C THR A 18 -45.85 -3.81 29.08
N TYR A 19 -45.18 -2.85 29.70
CA TYR A 19 -44.13 -2.07 29.05
C TYR A 19 -42.83 -2.88 28.87
N TRP A 20 -42.49 -3.74 29.84
CA TRP A 20 -41.29 -4.58 29.76
C TRP A 20 -41.44 -5.75 28.78
N HIS A 21 -42.64 -6.29 28.58
CA HIS A 21 -42.86 -7.45 27.72
C HIS A 21 -43.07 -7.13 26.22
N GLY A 22 -43.37 -5.89 25.84
CA GLY A 22 -43.66 -5.52 24.44
C GLY A 22 -42.45 -5.06 23.61
N HIS A 23 -41.32 -4.72 24.24
CA HIS A 23 -40.13 -4.20 23.56
C HIS A 23 -38.96 -5.17 23.67
N GLN A 24 -39.09 -6.36 23.11
CA GLN A 24 -37.90 -7.09 22.67
C GLN A 24 -37.49 -6.51 21.31
N PRO A 25 -36.33 -5.81 21.19
CA PRO A 25 -35.78 -5.55 19.88
C PRO A 25 -35.57 -6.90 19.20
N ALA A 26 -36.03 -7.01 17.95
CA ALA A 26 -35.88 -8.25 17.17
C ALA A 26 -34.43 -8.74 17.26
N PRO A 27 -34.18 -10.05 17.40
CA PRO A 27 -32.83 -10.57 17.31
C PRO A 27 -32.27 -10.15 15.96
N THR A 28 -31.26 -9.28 15.97
CA THR A 28 -30.46 -9.02 14.79
C THR A 28 -29.99 -10.37 14.26
N PRO A 29 -30.11 -10.66 12.96
CA PRO A 29 -29.55 -11.90 12.42
C PRO A 29 -28.07 -11.90 12.80
N ALA A 30 -27.67 -12.90 13.59
CA ALA A 30 -26.27 -13.12 13.92
C ALA A 30 -25.51 -13.19 12.61
N ALA A 31 -24.69 -12.17 12.35
CA ALA A 31 -23.80 -12.17 11.21
C ALA A 31 -22.99 -13.46 11.31
N SER A 32 -23.19 -14.35 10.34
CA SER A 32 -22.38 -15.56 10.20
C SER A 32 -20.92 -15.14 10.30
N PRO A 33 -20.04 -15.89 10.98
CA PRO A 33 -18.62 -15.59 10.92
C PRO A 33 -18.23 -15.67 9.45
N VAL A 34 -18.05 -14.51 8.81
CA VAL A 34 -17.42 -14.43 7.50
C VAL A 34 -16.04 -14.99 7.75
N ARG A 35 -15.87 -16.26 7.40
CA ARG A 35 -14.60 -16.96 7.42
C ARG A 35 -13.61 -16.00 6.76
N ALA A 36 -12.69 -15.47 7.56
CA ALA A 36 -11.59 -14.69 7.05
C ALA A 36 -10.86 -15.61 6.08
N VAL A 37 -11.15 -15.45 4.79
CA VAL A 37 -10.32 -15.99 3.73
C VAL A 37 -9.03 -15.22 3.89
N LEU A 38 -8.07 -15.84 4.58
CA LEU A 38 -6.68 -15.41 4.55
C LEU A 38 -6.38 -15.05 3.09
N PRO A 39 -5.81 -13.88 2.78
CA PRO A 39 -5.43 -13.59 1.42
C PRO A 39 -4.44 -14.68 1.00
N THR A 40 -4.92 -15.64 0.21
CA THR A 40 -4.06 -16.54 -0.57
C THR A 40 -3.06 -15.61 -1.23
N SER A 41 -1.78 -15.87 -0.97
CA SER A 41 -0.65 -15.20 -1.63
C SER A 41 -0.99 -15.08 -3.10
N ALA A 42 -1.45 -13.90 -3.50
CA ALA A 42 -1.93 -13.70 -4.86
C ALA A 42 -0.68 -13.73 -5.72
N ALA A 43 -0.48 -14.86 -6.41
CA ALA A 43 0.62 -15.01 -7.33
C ALA A 43 0.64 -13.77 -8.23
N PRO A 44 1.83 -13.17 -8.46
CA PRO A 44 1.94 -12.03 -9.35
C PRO A 44 1.28 -12.36 -10.70
N THR A 45 0.53 -11.40 -11.25
CA THR A 45 -0.08 -11.59 -12.56
C THR A 45 1.02 -11.72 -13.61
N PRO A 46 0.82 -12.43 -14.74
CA PRO A 46 1.85 -12.62 -15.76
C PRO A 46 2.50 -11.31 -16.27
N ARG A 47 1.76 -10.20 -16.16
CA ARG A 47 2.24 -8.85 -16.47
C ARG A 47 3.21 -8.31 -15.42
N ALA A 48 2.91 -8.49 -14.12
CA ALA A 48 3.78 -8.07 -13.02
C ALA A 48 5.15 -8.79 -13.05
N ASP A 49 5.15 -10.10 -13.28
CA ASP A 49 6.39 -10.86 -13.41
C ASP A 49 7.24 -10.38 -14.57
N SER A 50 6.61 -10.06 -15.69
CA SER A 50 7.31 -9.55 -16.87
C SER A 50 7.94 -8.18 -16.61
N VAL A 51 7.21 -7.29 -15.93
CA VAL A 51 7.72 -5.98 -15.49
C VAL A 51 8.94 -6.15 -14.58
N VAL A 52 8.84 -7.02 -13.57
CA VAL A 52 9.93 -7.24 -12.61
C VAL A 52 11.15 -7.87 -13.27
N ARG A 53 10.98 -8.89 -14.12
CA ARG A 53 12.09 -9.48 -14.88
C ARG A 53 12.78 -8.46 -15.77
N PHE A 54 12.01 -7.63 -16.48
CA PHE A 54 12.56 -6.60 -17.35
C PHE A 54 13.32 -5.52 -16.55
N ALA A 55 12.79 -5.11 -15.40
CA ALA A 55 13.42 -4.19 -14.49
C ALA A 55 14.76 -4.73 -13.95
N LEU A 56 14.78 -5.99 -13.51
CA LEU A 56 15.97 -6.66 -13.02
C LEU A 56 17.03 -6.88 -14.10
N ALA A 57 16.64 -7.02 -15.36
CA ALA A 57 17.57 -7.12 -16.49
C ALA A 57 18.38 -5.82 -16.71
N GLN A 58 17.94 -4.68 -16.16
CA GLN A 58 18.68 -3.41 -16.23
C GLN A 58 19.71 -3.24 -15.11
N ARG A 59 19.85 -4.22 -14.18
CA ARG A 59 20.81 -4.12 -13.08
C ARG A 59 22.22 -3.85 -13.62
N GLY A 60 22.92 -2.94 -12.96
CA GLY A 60 24.26 -2.50 -13.36
C GLY A 60 24.28 -1.35 -14.37
N THR A 61 23.16 -1.00 -15.00
CA THR A 61 23.11 0.23 -15.82
C THR A 61 23.45 1.45 -14.97
N ALA A 62 24.31 2.32 -15.50
CA ALA A 62 24.79 3.50 -14.81
C ALA A 62 23.65 4.46 -14.42
N TYR A 63 23.82 5.15 -13.29
CA TYR A 63 22.96 6.29 -12.98
C TYR A 63 23.39 7.49 -13.81
N CYS A 64 22.41 8.17 -14.41
CA CYS A 64 22.61 9.41 -15.14
C CYS A 64 21.44 10.34 -14.84
N TYR A 65 21.72 11.55 -14.35
CA TYR A 65 20.68 12.53 -14.07
C TYR A 65 19.90 12.87 -15.35
N ALA A 66 18.56 12.90 -15.27
CA ALA A 66 17.65 13.02 -16.42
C ALA A 66 17.73 11.85 -17.43
N GLY A 67 18.47 10.78 -17.11
CA GLY A 67 18.64 9.62 -17.98
C GLY A 67 17.39 8.74 -18.02
N SER A 68 17.07 8.22 -19.19
CA SER A 68 15.86 7.42 -19.44
C SER A 68 16.10 6.21 -20.35
N THR A 69 17.36 5.86 -20.64
CA THR A 69 17.70 4.72 -21.52
C THR A 69 18.87 3.91 -20.98
N PRO A 70 18.99 2.61 -21.31
CA PRO A 70 20.14 1.80 -20.90
C PRO A 70 21.48 2.33 -21.42
N ALA A 71 21.48 2.92 -22.62
CA ALA A 71 22.69 3.42 -23.29
C ALA A 71 23.26 4.67 -22.61
N THR A 72 22.38 5.58 -22.16
CA THR A 72 22.79 6.83 -21.49
C THR A 72 22.82 6.72 -19.97
N GLY A 73 22.27 5.63 -19.42
CA GLY A 73 21.97 5.50 -18.01
C GLY A 73 20.60 6.06 -17.63
N PHE A 74 20.24 5.84 -16.36
CA PHE A 74 18.92 6.19 -15.82
C PHE A 74 19.02 7.10 -14.60
N ASP A 75 18.06 8.00 -14.43
CA ASP A 75 17.67 8.45 -13.09
C ASP A 75 16.54 7.56 -12.53
N CYS A 76 16.15 7.78 -11.29
CA CYS A 76 15.14 6.93 -10.63
C CYS A 76 13.80 6.89 -11.37
N SER A 77 13.30 8.06 -11.81
CA SER A 77 12.02 8.17 -12.52
C SER A 77 12.11 7.76 -13.98
N GLY A 78 13.24 8.03 -14.65
CA GLY A 78 13.53 7.59 -16.01
C GLY A 78 13.66 6.07 -16.10
N PHE A 79 14.22 5.42 -15.08
CA PHE A 79 14.22 3.96 -14.95
C PHE A 79 12.80 3.39 -14.86
N VAL A 80 11.96 3.94 -13.98
CA VAL A 80 10.57 3.52 -13.83
C VAL A 80 9.81 3.72 -15.15
N ARG A 81 9.92 4.90 -15.77
CA ARG A 81 9.30 5.19 -17.08
C ARG A 81 9.74 4.22 -18.17
N TYR A 82 11.03 3.94 -18.26
CA TYR A 82 11.57 3.00 -19.26
C TYR A 82 10.98 1.59 -19.09
N VAL A 83 10.95 1.09 -17.84
CA VAL A 83 10.42 -0.24 -17.55
C VAL A 83 8.93 -0.33 -17.89
N PHE A 84 8.11 0.60 -17.41
CA PHE A 84 6.67 0.58 -17.64
C PHE A 84 6.31 0.85 -19.12
N GLY A 85 7.06 1.74 -19.78
CA GLY A 85 6.90 2.06 -21.20
C GLY A 85 7.10 0.84 -22.12
N ARG A 86 8.00 -0.09 -21.75
CA ARG A 86 8.17 -1.37 -22.48
C ARG A 86 6.89 -2.19 -22.55
N PHE A 87 5.99 -2.02 -21.58
CA PHE A 87 4.70 -2.70 -21.50
C PHE A 87 3.52 -1.78 -21.87
N GLY A 88 3.79 -0.66 -22.56
CA GLY A 88 2.76 0.28 -23.01
C GLY A 88 2.05 1.04 -21.88
N LEU A 89 2.70 1.16 -20.71
CA LEU A 89 2.19 1.92 -19.58
C LEU A 89 2.97 3.24 -19.49
N ASP A 90 2.31 4.35 -19.81
CA ASP A 90 2.93 5.67 -19.72
C ASP A 90 2.90 6.16 -18.27
N VAL A 91 4.08 6.48 -17.77
CA VAL A 91 4.28 7.07 -16.44
C VAL A 91 5.25 8.26 -16.59
N PRO A 92 5.06 9.34 -15.81
CA PRO A 92 5.83 10.56 -15.95
C PRO A 92 7.30 10.33 -15.60
N HIS A 93 8.20 11.03 -16.31
CA HIS A 93 9.61 11.17 -15.93
C HIS A 93 9.75 12.23 -14.83
N SER A 94 9.06 12.04 -13.70
CA SER A 94 9.12 12.92 -12.54
C SER A 94 8.65 12.18 -11.30
N THR A 95 9.54 12.03 -10.32
CA THR A 95 9.21 11.39 -9.04
C THR A 95 8.04 12.06 -8.33
N THR A 96 7.94 13.39 -8.39
CA THR A 96 6.83 14.15 -7.81
C THR A 96 5.49 13.85 -8.47
N LEU A 97 5.49 13.46 -9.75
CA LEU A 97 4.26 13.06 -10.44
C LEU A 97 3.95 11.57 -10.28
N LEU A 98 4.95 10.74 -9.92
CA LEU A 98 4.73 9.30 -9.70
C LEU A 98 3.76 9.02 -8.55
N ILE A 99 3.65 9.87 -7.53
CA ILE A 99 2.63 9.69 -6.48
C ILE A 99 1.20 9.80 -7.00
N GLY A 100 0.99 10.40 -8.18
CA GLY A 100 -0.32 10.56 -8.80
C GLY A 100 -0.72 9.40 -9.72
N VAL A 101 0.19 8.48 -10.04
CA VAL A 101 -0.08 7.42 -11.03
C VAL A 101 -0.86 6.27 -10.43
N GLY A 102 -1.72 5.63 -11.23
CA GLY A 102 -2.49 4.47 -10.80
C GLY A 102 -3.26 4.72 -9.50
N ARG A 103 -3.32 3.72 -8.62
CA ARG A 103 -3.98 3.82 -7.31
C ARG A 103 -3.00 3.65 -6.14
N PRO A 104 -3.24 4.30 -4.99
CA PRO A 104 -2.45 4.06 -3.78
C PRO A 104 -2.68 2.63 -3.27
N VAL A 105 -1.62 2.06 -2.68
CA VAL A 105 -1.63 0.72 -2.07
C VAL A 105 -1.00 0.82 -0.67
N PRO A 106 -1.62 0.23 0.37
CA PRO A 106 -0.99 0.13 1.68
C PRO A 106 0.35 -0.63 1.59
N ARG A 107 1.39 -0.22 2.32
CA ARG A 107 2.71 -0.89 2.33
C ARG A 107 2.60 -2.40 2.51
N ALA A 108 1.76 -2.87 3.44
CA ALA A 108 1.52 -4.29 3.70
C ALA A 108 0.86 -5.06 2.54
N GLN A 109 0.29 -4.33 1.57
CA GLN A 109 -0.32 -4.88 0.36
C GLN A 109 0.52 -4.66 -0.90
N ALA A 110 1.75 -4.14 -0.75
CA ALA A 110 2.69 -4.01 -1.84
C ALA A 110 2.99 -5.38 -2.45
N ARG A 111 3.13 -5.41 -3.78
CA ARG A 111 3.35 -6.62 -4.56
C ARG A 111 4.40 -6.36 -5.66
N PRO A 112 4.99 -7.41 -6.23
CA PRO A 112 5.92 -7.26 -7.35
C PRO A 112 5.30 -6.43 -8.48
N GLY A 113 6.05 -5.48 -9.01
CA GLY A 113 5.59 -4.57 -10.07
C GLY A 113 4.89 -3.30 -9.60
N ASP A 114 4.64 -3.14 -8.30
CA ASP A 114 4.21 -1.83 -7.77
C ASP A 114 5.36 -0.81 -7.80
N ILE A 115 5.03 0.48 -7.85
CA ILE A 115 5.99 1.56 -7.72
C ILE A 115 6.07 1.97 -6.25
N VAL A 116 7.25 1.99 -5.67
CA VAL A 116 7.49 2.55 -4.33
C VAL A 116 8.11 3.93 -4.46
N VAL A 117 7.63 4.88 -3.67
CA VAL A 117 8.09 6.28 -3.66
C VAL A 117 8.67 6.63 -2.29
N PHE A 118 9.75 7.40 -2.30
CA PHE A 118 10.45 7.87 -1.11
C PHE A 118 10.65 9.38 -1.16
N THR A 119 10.81 10.00 0.00
CA THR A 119 11.15 11.42 0.12
C THR A 119 12.55 11.71 -0.41
N GLY A 120 12.93 12.98 -0.52
CA GLY A 120 14.31 13.40 -0.79
C GLY A 120 15.32 12.92 0.26
N THR A 121 16.61 13.08 -0.02
CA THR A 121 17.70 12.68 0.89
C THR A 121 18.03 13.74 1.95
N ALA A 122 17.56 14.98 1.76
CA ALA A 122 17.76 16.05 2.74
C ALA A 122 17.03 15.71 4.05
N GLU A 123 17.64 16.07 5.17
CA GLU A 123 17.02 15.91 6.48
C GLU A 123 15.69 16.68 6.55
N GLY A 124 14.65 16.04 7.08
CA GLY A 124 13.30 16.61 7.14
C GLY A 124 12.57 16.72 5.79
N SER A 125 13.11 16.16 4.69
CA SER A 125 12.42 16.19 3.40
C SER A 125 11.08 15.46 3.45
N THR A 126 10.03 16.15 3.03
CA THR A 126 8.67 15.63 2.88
C THR A 126 8.23 15.51 1.43
N THR A 127 9.09 15.90 0.48
CA THR A 127 8.80 15.91 -0.95
C THR A 127 9.25 14.61 -1.60
N PRO A 128 8.51 14.07 -2.59
CA PRO A 128 8.96 12.92 -3.36
C PRO A 128 10.31 13.20 -4.02
N GLY A 129 11.29 12.34 -3.77
CA GLY A 129 12.66 12.54 -4.25
C GLY A 129 13.33 11.28 -4.78
N HIS A 130 12.75 10.10 -4.57
CA HIS A 130 13.25 8.86 -5.14
C HIS A 130 12.13 7.85 -5.40
N ALA A 131 12.33 6.95 -6.36
CA ALA A 131 11.36 5.90 -6.68
C ALA A 131 12.04 4.59 -7.13
N GLY A 132 11.29 3.50 -7.08
CA GLY A 132 11.71 2.20 -7.60
C GLY A 132 10.52 1.26 -7.81
N ILE A 133 10.83 0.04 -8.24
CA ILE A 133 9.83 -1.00 -8.55
C ILE A 133 9.96 -2.11 -7.53
N VAL A 134 8.86 -2.41 -6.83
CA VAL A 134 8.78 -3.49 -5.82
C VAL A 134 9.04 -4.84 -6.50
N ILE A 135 9.84 -5.68 -5.86
CA ILE A 135 10.18 -7.03 -6.34
C ILE A 135 9.89 -8.12 -5.30
N SER A 136 9.71 -7.77 -4.03
CA SER A 136 9.33 -8.71 -2.97
C SER A 136 7.88 -9.16 -3.11
N ALA A 137 7.60 -10.40 -2.71
CA ALA A 137 6.25 -10.96 -2.72
C ALA A 137 5.33 -10.24 -1.71
N LEU A 138 4.02 -10.48 -1.83
CA LEU A 138 3.03 -9.93 -0.91
C LEU A 138 3.34 -10.37 0.53
N GLY A 139 3.51 -9.40 1.43
CA GLY A 139 3.78 -9.66 2.85
C GLY A 139 5.21 -10.13 3.14
N GLU A 140 6.09 -10.20 2.14
CA GLU A 140 7.50 -10.49 2.34
C GLU A 140 8.22 -9.26 2.91
N LEU A 141 9.00 -9.49 3.96
CA LEU A 141 9.90 -8.50 4.56
C LEU A 141 11.34 -9.03 4.56
N PRO A 142 12.35 -8.17 4.34
CA PRO A 142 12.21 -6.75 3.98
C PRO A 142 11.56 -6.57 2.61
N LEU A 143 10.79 -5.49 2.43
CA LEU A 143 10.31 -5.05 1.15
C LEU A 143 11.52 -4.69 0.28
N ARG A 144 11.66 -5.41 -0.82
CA ARG A 144 12.75 -5.27 -1.77
C ARG A 144 12.26 -4.54 -3.01
N PHE A 145 13.10 -3.67 -3.55
CA PHE A 145 12.80 -2.92 -4.77
C PHE A 145 14.04 -2.74 -5.63
N VAL A 146 13.85 -2.67 -6.94
CA VAL A 146 14.88 -2.33 -7.92
C VAL A 146 14.74 -0.87 -8.34
N HIS A 147 15.86 -0.15 -8.43
CA HIS A 147 15.87 1.28 -8.73
C HIS A 147 17.21 1.74 -9.30
N ALA A 148 17.23 2.86 -10.02
CA ALA A 148 18.46 3.57 -10.35
C ALA A 148 18.88 4.48 -9.18
N SER A 149 20.05 4.21 -8.59
CA SER A 149 20.57 4.86 -7.39
C SER A 149 21.62 5.91 -7.72
N SER A 150 21.54 7.12 -7.14
CA SER A 150 22.62 8.12 -7.19
C SER A 150 23.65 7.95 -6.06
N ALA A 151 23.53 6.91 -5.22
CA ALA A 151 24.39 6.73 -4.06
C ALA A 151 25.87 6.59 -4.46
N LYS A 152 26.74 7.41 -3.88
CA LYS A 152 28.17 7.48 -4.24
C LYS A 152 28.90 6.13 -4.24
N LYS A 153 28.61 5.26 -3.26
CA LYS A 153 29.29 3.96 -3.10
C LYS A 153 28.74 2.87 -4.04
N GLU A 154 27.50 3.03 -4.48
CA GLU A 154 26.75 2.01 -5.21
C GLU A 154 25.73 2.72 -6.11
N SER A 155 26.27 3.36 -7.15
CA SER A 155 25.54 4.11 -8.15
C SER A 155 25.06 3.18 -9.27
N GLY A 156 23.92 3.51 -9.88
CA GLY A 156 23.30 2.72 -10.94
C GLY A 156 22.13 1.85 -10.49
N VAL A 157 21.63 1.04 -11.42
CA VAL A 157 20.47 0.18 -11.19
C VAL A 157 20.84 -0.98 -10.27
N LYS A 158 20.18 -1.05 -9.11
CA LYS A 158 20.43 -2.07 -8.09
C LYS A 158 19.16 -2.44 -7.33
N VAL A 159 19.27 -3.51 -6.55
CA VAL A 159 18.23 -3.91 -5.59
C VAL A 159 18.57 -3.31 -4.23
N SER A 160 17.57 -2.86 -3.49
CA SER A 160 17.71 -2.37 -2.13
C SER A 160 16.52 -2.83 -1.28
N GLU A 161 16.75 -2.81 0.03
CA GLU A 161 15.77 -3.16 1.07
C GLU A 161 15.25 -1.90 1.74
N VAL A 162 13.98 -1.93 2.16
CA VAL A 162 13.36 -0.82 2.87
C VAL A 162 13.68 -0.89 4.37
N GLU A 163 13.23 -1.95 5.04
CA GLU A 163 13.29 -2.11 6.49
C GLU A 163 14.73 -2.08 7.01
N GLY A 164 14.96 -1.35 8.10
CA GLY A 164 16.28 -1.20 8.72
C GLY A 164 17.25 -0.31 7.95
N THR A 165 16.84 0.29 6.83
CA THR A 165 17.73 1.13 6.00
C THR A 165 17.33 2.61 6.01
N GLY A 166 18.11 3.44 5.31
CA GLY A 166 17.72 4.83 5.05
C GLY A 166 16.44 4.99 4.23
N TYR A 167 16.01 3.94 3.51
CA TYR A 167 14.76 3.96 2.75
C TYR A 167 13.53 3.84 3.63
N GLU A 168 13.59 3.10 4.74
CA GLU A 168 12.48 3.03 5.70
C GLU A 168 12.08 4.41 6.23
N ARG A 169 13.06 5.22 6.64
CA ARG A 169 12.80 6.58 7.15
C ARG A 169 12.25 7.54 6.09
N ARG A 170 12.47 7.22 4.82
CA ARG A 170 12.07 8.04 3.67
C ARG A 170 10.84 7.48 2.96
N PHE A 171 10.29 6.36 3.42
CA PHE A 171 9.18 5.70 2.77
C PHE A 171 7.96 6.62 2.74
N MET A 172 7.39 6.84 1.55
CA MET A 172 6.17 7.65 1.40
C MET A 172 4.97 6.76 1.13
N GLU A 173 4.93 6.13 -0.04
CA GLU A 173 3.77 5.38 -0.48
C GLU A 173 4.10 4.35 -1.56
N VAL A 174 3.12 3.52 -1.87
CA VAL A 174 3.16 2.54 -2.95
C VAL A 174 2.03 2.83 -3.93
N ARG A 175 2.33 2.79 -5.23
CA ARG A 175 1.39 3.01 -6.33
C ARG A 175 1.29 1.77 -7.20
N ARG A 176 0.06 1.38 -7.55
CA ARG A 176 -0.20 0.27 -8.46
C ARG A 176 -0.78 0.76 -9.77
N VAL A 177 -0.06 0.48 -10.86
CA VAL A 177 -0.42 0.83 -12.25
C VAL A 177 -0.94 -0.40 -13.01
N LEU A 178 -0.62 -1.61 -12.54
CA LEU A 178 -1.01 -2.89 -13.14
C LEU A 178 -2.41 -3.37 -12.73
#